data_AF-D6K295-F1
#
_entry.id   AF-D6K295-F1
#
_cell.length_a   1.000
_cell.length_b   1.000
_cell.length_c   1.000
_cell.angle_alpha   90.00
_cell.angle_beta   90.00
_cell.angle_gamma   90.00
#
_symmetry.space_group_name_H-M   'P 1'
#
loop_
_entity.id
_entity.type
_entity.pdbx_description
1 polymer ?
#
loop_
_entity_poly.entity_id
_entity_poly.type
_entity_poly.pdbx_seq_one_letter_code
_entity_poly.pdbx_strand_id
1 'polypeptide(L)'
;AAGSEVRTVEGLAADGQPSDVQRALARCGAVQCGFCVPGMAMTVHDLLEGNPNPTELETRQALCGNLCRCSGYRGVLDAVREVVAERAADTGEDAAEPDGDEPRIPRQAGPGAGGVHSSVFDPQQQHPQHPHDSYGQDGPDSYGQDGNGGQA
;
A
#
# COMPACT_ATOMS: atom_id res chain seq x y z
N ALA A 1 -7.17 -21.93 12.02
CA ALA A 1 -6.57 -20.63 12.41
C ALA A 1 -6.29 -20.53 13.92
N ALA A 2 -5.97 -21.65 14.60
CA ALA A 2 -5.37 -21.64 15.93
C ALA A 2 -4.04 -22.41 15.81
N GLY A 3 -2.92 -21.79 16.21
CA GLY A 3 -1.57 -22.37 16.13
C GLY A 3 -0.64 -21.83 15.04
N SER A 4 -1.06 -20.84 14.24
CA SER A 4 -0.19 -20.15 13.27
C SER A 4 0.44 -18.91 13.89
N GLU A 5 1.69 -18.61 13.54
CA GLU A 5 2.31 -17.30 13.81
C GLU A 5 1.64 -16.24 12.93
N VAL A 6 1.26 -15.11 13.52
CA VAL A 6 0.69 -13.96 12.80
C VAL A 6 1.58 -12.77 13.04
N ARG A 7 2.09 -12.19 11.95
CA ARG A 7 2.87 -10.95 11.94
C ARG A 7 2.13 -9.89 11.14
N THR A 8 2.20 -8.65 11.63
CA THR A 8 1.66 -7.46 10.96
C THR A 8 2.78 -6.47 10.68
N VAL A 9 2.47 -5.36 9.99
CA VAL A 9 3.46 -4.35 9.59
C VAL A 9 4.21 -3.75 10.79
N GLU A 10 3.54 -3.62 11.93
CA GLU A 10 4.12 -3.13 13.19
C GLU A 10 5.24 -4.04 13.70
N GLY A 11 5.14 -5.34 13.42
CA GLY A 11 6.13 -6.34 13.80
C GLY A 11 7.35 -6.41 12.88
N LEU A 12 7.42 -5.60 11.81
CA LEU A 12 8.61 -5.52 10.96
C LEU A 12 9.73 -4.68 11.58
N ALA A 13 9.38 -3.73 12.45
CA ALA A 13 10.36 -2.90 13.13
C ALA A 13 11.01 -3.68 14.28
N ALA A 14 12.33 -3.49 14.47
CA ALA A 14 13.10 -4.08 15.56
C ALA A 14 13.73 -2.97 16.39
N ASP A 15 13.61 -3.04 17.73
CA ASP A 15 14.18 -2.04 18.66
C ASP A 15 13.79 -0.59 18.35
N GLY A 16 12.56 -0.38 17.85
CA GLY A 16 12.05 0.93 17.44
C GLY A 16 12.63 1.45 16.13
N GLN A 17 13.46 0.66 15.44
CA GLN A 17 14.00 0.99 14.12
C GLN A 17 13.16 0.37 13.01
N PRO A 18 12.84 1.13 11.95
CA PRO A 18 12.14 0.59 10.79
C PRO A 18 13.01 -0.46 10.08
N SER A 19 12.37 -1.50 9.55
CA SER A 19 13.03 -2.49 8.69
C SER A 19 13.64 -1.85 7.44
N ASP A 20 14.54 -2.58 6.78
CA ASP A 20 15.08 -2.22 5.47
C ASP A 20 13.97 -1.90 4.45
N VAL A 21 12.94 -2.74 4.37
CA VAL A 21 11.76 -2.54 3.52
C VAL A 21 11.02 -1.25 3.90
N GLN A 22 10.75 -1.02 5.18
CA GLN A 22 10.05 0.20 5.63
C GLN A 22 10.85 1.47 5.29
N ARG A 23 12.18 1.44 5.46
CA ARG A 23 13.07 2.55 5.10
C ARG A 23 13.09 2.80 3.61
N ALA A 24 13.26 1.77 2.80
CA ALA A 24 13.32 1.88 1.35
C ALA A 24 12.01 2.40 0.76
N LEU A 25 10.85 1.91 1.24
CA LEU A 25 9.54 2.43 0.83
C LEU A 25 9.40 3.94 1.09
N ALA A 26 9.89 4.41 2.24
CA ALA A 26 9.88 5.83 2.56
C ALA A 26 10.83 6.64 1.66
N ARG A 27 12.06 6.17 1.46
CA ARG A 27 13.09 6.86 0.66
C ARG A 27 12.75 6.94 -0.82
N CYS A 28 12.20 5.87 -1.40
CA CYS A 28 11.89 5.79 -2.83
C CYS A 28 10.53 6.42 -3.21
N GLY A 29 9.87 7.13 -2.29
CA GLY A 29 8.58 7.78 -2.57
C GLY A 29 7.43 6.78 -2.81
N ALA A 30 7.49 5.58 -2.23
CA ALA A 30 6.40 4.61 -2.31
C ALA A 30 5.21 5.00 -1.40
N VAL A 31 5.38 5.97 -0.50
CA VAL A 31 4.37 6.42 0.47
C VAL A 31 3.81 7.79 0.08
N GLN A 32 2.48 7.86 -0.07
CA GLN A 32 1.74 9.13 -0.19
C GLN A 32 0.63 9.19 0.87
N CYS A 33 -0.59 8.73 0.54
CA CYS A 33 -1.68 8.67 1.51
C CYS A 33 -1.48 7.60 2.60
N GLY A 34 -0.52 6.68 2.42
CA GLY A 34 -0.16 5.65 3.39
C GLY A 34 -1.08 4.44 3.44
N PHE A 35 -2.31 4.50 2.90
CA PHE A 35 -3.32 3.47 3.12
C PHE A 35 -2.92 2.07 2.63
N CYS A 36 -2.29 1.95 1.46
CA CYS A 36 -1.86 0.65 0.91
C CYS A 36 -0.50 0.19 1.44
N VAL A 37 0.21 1.03 2.20
CA VAL A 37 1.61 0.79 2.58
C VAL A 37 1.78 -0.41 3.51
N PRO A 38 0.90 -0.65 4.52
CA PRO A 38 0.99 -1.86 5.34
C PRO A 38 0.99 -3.17 4.53
N GLY A 39 0.06 -3.30 3.58
CA GLY A 39 -0.03 -4.50 2.73
C GLY A 39 1.17 -4.66 1.80
N MET A 40 1.63 -3.55 1.22
CA MET A 40 2.83 -3.54 0.36
C MET A 40 4.08 -3.91 1.14
N ALA A 41 4.28 -3.38 2.35
CA ALA A 41 5.45 -3.68 3.19
C ALA A 41 5.50 -5.16 3.56
N MET A 42 4.37 -5.75 3.95
CA MET A 42 4.28 -7.19 4.24
C MET A 42 4.55 -8.05 3.00
N THR A 43 4.00 -7.67 1.85
CA THR A 43 4.19 -8.40 0.58
C THR A 43 5.64 -8.36 0.12
N VAL A 44 6.28 -7.19 0.20
CA VAL A 44 7.69 -7.03 -0.19
C VAL A 44 8.61 -7.76 0.79
N HIS A 45 8.30 -7.72 2.09
CA HIS A 45 9.05 -8.46 3.09
C HIS A 45 9.01 -9.97 2.83
N ASP A 46 7.83 -10.55 2.62
CA ASP A 46 7.67 -11.97 2.30
C ASP A 46 8.36 -12.37 0.98
N LEU A 47 8.24 -11.53 -0.06
CA LEU A 47 8.95 -11.72 -1.32
C LEU A 47 10.47 -11.79 -1.10
N LEU A 48 11.04 -10.87 -0.33
CA LEU A 48 12.49 -10.78 -0.11
C LEU A 48 13.01 -11.81 0.92
N GLU A 49 12.16 -12.39 1.75
CA GLU A 49 12.51 -13.56 2.57
C GLU A 49 12.55 -14.85 1.74
N GLY A 50 11.70 -14.98 0.72
CA GLY A 50 11.65 -16.16 -0.16
C GLY A 50 12.54 -16.07 -1.39
N ASN A 51 12.79 -14.87 -1.91
CA ASN A 51 13.63 -14.58 -3.07
C ASN A 51 14.48 -13.34 -2.77
N PRO A 52 15.75 -13.49 -2.36
CA PRO A 52 16.60 -12.36 -1.98
C PRO A 52 16.97 -11.41 -3.14
N ASN A 53 16.78 -11.82 -4.40
CA ASN A 53 17.11 -11.03 -5.58
C ASN A 53 16.03 -11.18 -6.67
N PRO A 54 14.79 -10.71 -6.42
CA PRO A 54 13.70 -10.86 -7.36
C PRO A 54 13.88 -9.94 -8.56
N THR A 55 13.51 -10.43 -9.73
CA THR A 55 13.40 -9.63 -10.94
C THR A 55 12.28 -8.59 -10.81
N GLU A 56 12.30 -7.57 -11.68
CA GLU A 56 11.21 -6.59 -11.73
C GLU A 56 9.86 -7.27 -12.04
N LEU A 57 9.84 -8.29 -12.89
CA LEU A 57 8.62 -9.01 -13.23
C LEU A 57 8.04 -9.75 -12.01
N GLU A 58 8.87 -10.48 -11.27
CA GLU A 58 8.45 -11.17 -10.05
C GLU A 58 7.97 -10.19 -8.98
N THR A 59 8.64 -9.05 -8.86
CA THR A 59 8.21 -7.98 -7.95
C THR A 59 6.82 -7.46 -8.32
N ARG A 60 6.57 -7.22 -9.62
CA ARG A 60 5.24 -6.81 -10.10
C ARG A 60 4.19 -7.89 -9.85
N GLN A 61 4.54 -9.16 -10.03
CA GLN A 61 3.66 -10.29 -9.77
C GLN A 61 3.29 -10.40 -8.28
N ALA A 62 4.25 -10.24 -7.37
CA ALA A 62 3.98 -10.20 -5.94
C ALA A 62 3.01 -9.06 -5.56
N LEU A 63 3.14 -7.91 -6.22
CA LEU A 63 2.35 -6.71 -5.93
C LEU A 63 0.95 -6.68 -6.59
N CYS A 64 0.57 -7.66 -7.42
CA CYS A 64 -0.72 -7.66 -8.14
C CYS A 64 -1.94 -7.44 -7.22
N GLY A 65 -1.89 -7.99 -6.01
CA GLY A 65 -2.97 -7.88 -5.02
C GLY A 65 -2.96 -6.59 -4.19
N ASN A 66 -1.91 -5.78 -4.31
CA ASN A 66 -1.73 -4.57 -3.51
C ASN A 66 -2.10 -3.33 -4.31
N LEU A 67 -3.39 -2.99 -4.30
CA LEU A 67 -3.90 -1.84 -5.03
C LEU A 67 -3.42 -0.53 -4.43
N CYS A 68 -2.74 0.28 -5.23
CA CYS A 68 -2.35 1.65 -4.90
C CYS A 68 -2.92 2.65 -5.89
N ARG A 69 -3.51 3.73 -5.37
CA ARG A 69 -4.08 4.81 -6.19
C ARG A 69 -3.16 6.01 -6.36
N CYS A 70 -2.15 6.16 -5.50
CA CYS A 70 -1.41 7.42 -5.36
C CYS A 70 -0.06 7.40 -6.07
N SER A 71 0.77 6.36 -5.88
CA SER A 71 2.20 6.37 -6.26
C SER A 71 2.52 5.84 -7.66
N GLY A 72 1.59 5.17 -8.33
CA GLY A 72 1.84 4.60 -9.67
C GLY A 72 2.90 3.48 -9.69
N TYR A 73 3.16 2.84 -8.55
CA TYR A 73 4.03 1.66 -8.37
C TYR A 73 5.53 1.80 -8.64
N ARG A 74 6.02 2.86 -9.30
CA ARG A 74 7.46 3.02 -9.55
C ARG A 74 8.28 3.01 -8.25
N GLY A 75 7.85 3.78 -7.25
CA GLY A 75 8.57 3.90 -5.98
C GLY A 75 8.71 2.59 -5.21
N VAL A 76 7.72 1.68 -5.27
CA VAL A 76 7.84 0.36 -4.62
C VAL A 76 8.79 -0.57 -5.38
N LEU A 77 8.85 -0.48 -6.71
CA LEU A 77 9.83 -1.23 -7.50
C LEU A 77 11.26 -0.77 -7.21
N ASP A 78 11.45 0.55 -7.08
CA ASP A 78 12.74 1.13 -6.72
C ASP A 78 13.14 0.77 -5.28
N ALA A 79 12.18 0.74 -4.34
CA ALA A 79 12.41 0.31 -2.97
C ALA A 79 12.89 -1.14 -2.88
N VAL A 80 12.31 -2.05 -3.65
CA VAL A 80 12.76 -3.45 -3.70
C VAL A 80 14.21 -3.55 -4.17
N ARG A 81 14.56 -2.81 -5.24
CA ARG A 81 15.95 -2.76 -5.74
C ARG A 81 16.93 -2.18 -4.72
N GLU A 82 16.53 -1.14 -3.99
CA GLU A 82 17.33 -0.55 -2.92
C GLU A 82 17.61 -1.57 -1.82
N VAL A 83 16.60 -2.30 -1.35
CA VAL A 83 16.79 -3.34 -0.32
C VAL A 83 17.71 -4.46 -0.80
N VAL A 84 17.54 -4.94 -2.04
CA VAL A 84 18.42 -5.97 -2.63
C VAL A 84 19.87 -5.49 -2.65
N ALA A 85 20.10 -4.24 -3.08
CA ALA A 85 21.44 -3.65 -3.13
C ALA A 85 22.05 -3.46 -1.73
N GLU A 86 21.27 -2.98 -0.75
CA GLU A 86 21.72 -2.84 0.65
C GLU A 86 22.11 -4.20 1.23
N ARG A 87 21.25 -5.22 1.08
CA ARG A 87 21.54 -6.57 1.58
C ARG A 87 22.79 -7.16 0.93
N ALA A 88 22.96 -7.02 -0.39
CA ALA A 88 24.14 -7.53 -1.10
C ALA A 88 25.44 -6.84 -0.66
N ALA A 89 25.40 -5.56 -0.31
CA ALA A 89 26.55 -4.84 0.22
C ALA A 89 26.94 -5.34 1.64
N ASP A 90 25.96 -5.73 2.45
CA ASP A 90 26.19 -6.25 3.81
C ASP A 90 26.73 -7.70 3.82
N THR A 91 26.40 -8.53 2.82
CA THR A 91 26.84 -9.94 2.79
C THR A 91 28.27 -10.17 2.32
N GLY A 92 28.96 -9.15 1.80
CA GLY A 92 30.37 -9.22 1.41
C GLY A 92 30.72 -10.40 0.50
N GLU A 93 30.48 -10.25 -0.81
CA GLU A 93 31.00 -11.17 -1.86
C GLU A 93 30.76 -12.66 -1.58
N ASP A 94 29.52 -13.12 -1.65
CA ASP A 94 29.16 -14.43 -2.20
C ASP A 94 27.67 -14.38 -2.56
N ALA A 95 27.38 -14.17 -3.84
CA ALA A 95 26.04 -14.35 -4.36
C ALA A 95 25.69 -15.84 -4.20
N ALA A 96 25.01 -16.19 -3.12
CA ALA A 96 24.38 -17.48 -2.99
C ALA A 96 23.55 -17.70 -4.27
N GLU A 97 23.83 -18.79 -4.98
CA GLU A 97 23.05 -19.17 -6.15
C GLU A 97 21.57 -19.20 -5.75
N PRO A 98 20.66 -18.73 -6.61
CA PRO A 98 19.24 -18.80 -6.30
C PRO A 98 18.92 -20.27 -6.04
N ASP A 99 18.63 -20.60 -4.78
CA ASP A 99 18.06 -21.88 -4.43
C ASP A 99 16.84 -22.05 -5.33
N GLY A 100 16.78 -23.15 -6.07
CA GLY A 100 15.83 -23.36 -7.18
C GLY A 100 14.37 -23.47 -6.74
N ASP A 101 14.02 -22.92 -5.58
CA ASP A 101 12.67 -22.79 -5.09
C ASP A 101 11.95 -21.67 -5.86
N GLU A 102 10.70 -21.93 -6.23
CA GLU A 102 9.88 -21.00 -6.98
C GLU A 102 9.72 -19.71 -6.15
N PRO A 103 9.85 -18.50 -6.75
CA PRO A 103 9.70 -17.25 -6.01
C PRO A 103 8.40 -17.29 -5.22
N ARG A 104 8.48 -17.02 -3.92
CA ARG A 104 7.35 -17.08 -2.99
C ARG A 104 6.40 -15.90 -3.25
N ILE A 105 5.69 -15.96 -4.37
CA ILE A 105 4.70 -14.97 -4.79
C ILE A 105 3.43 -15.22 -3.97
N PRO A 106 2.94 -14.24 -3.19
CA PRO A 106 1.74 -14.44 -2.38
C PRO A 106 0.53 -14.86 -3.23
N ARG A 107 -0.09 -15.99 -2.88
CA ARG A 107 -1.32 -16.46 -3.55
C ARG A 107 -2.49 -15.57 -3.16
N GLN A 108 -2.83 -14.62 -4.03
CA GLN A 108 -4.02 -13.79 -3.88
C GLN A 108 -5.27 -14.57 -4.31
N ALA A 109 -6.35 -14.44 -3.53
CA ALA A 109 -7.65 -14.95 -3.95
C ALA A 109 -8.08 -14.23 -5.24
N GLY A 110 -8.52 -14.99 -6.25
CA GLY A 110 -9.02 -14.41 -7.49
C GLY A 110 -10.24 -13.49 -7.26
N PRO A 111 -10.59 -12.63 -8.22
CA PRO A 111 -11.78 -11.79 -8.12
C PRO A 111 -13.03 -12.62 -7.78
N GLY A 112 -13.68 -12.32 -6.65
CA GLY A 112 -14.87 -13.04 -6.17
C GLY A 112 -14.61 -14.31 -5.34
N ALA A 113 -13.35 -14.71 -5.15
CA ALA A 113 -12.99 -15.85 -4.30
C ALA A 113 -12.92 -15.50 -2.80
N GLY A 114 -12.86 -14.20 -2.47
CA GLY A 114 -13.07 -13.72 -1.11
C GLY A 114 -14.57 -13.65 -0.82
N GLY A 115 -15.07 -14.52 0.06
CA GLY A 115 -16.46 -14.46 0.51
C GLY A 115 -16.72 -13.12 1.20
N VAL A 116 -17.59 -12.30 0.61
CA VAL A 116 -18.18 -11.16 1.33
C VAL A 116 -19.24 -11.69 2.29
N HIS A 117 -19.28 -11.15 3.51
CA HIS A 117 -20.32 -11.53 4.46
C HIS A 117 -21.68 -11.14 3.88
N SER A 118 -22.54 -12.12 3.62
CA SER A 118 -23.81 -11.93 2.88
C SER A 118 -24.75 -10.93 3.56
N SER A 119 -24.64 -10.76 4.88
CA SER A 119 -25.45 -9.80 5.63
C SER A 119 -25.17 -8.33 5.29
N VAL A 120 -24.06 -8.02 4.61
CA VAL A 120 -23.76 -6.65 4.14
C VAL A 120 -24.77 -6.20 3.07
N PHE A 121 -25.41 -7.16 2.39
CA PHE A 121 -26.42 -6.91 1.38
C PHE A 121 -27.84 -7.23 1.88
N ASP A 122 -28.02 -7.51 3.18
CA ASP A 122 -29.32 -7.78 3.78
C ASP A 122 -30.13 -6.48 3.88
N PRO A 123 -31.25 -6.35 3.13
CA PRO A 123 -32.10 -5.15 3.18
C PRO A 123 -32.71 -4.93 4.57
N GLN A 124 -32.79 -5.96 5.41
CA GLN A 124 -33.45 -5.91 6.72
C GLN A 124 -32.56 -5.34 7.83
N GLN A 125 -31.24 -5.16 7.59
CA GLN A 125 -30.30 -4.57 8.56
C GLN A 125 -29.94 -3.11 8.25
N GLN A 126 -30.59 -2.48 7.27
CA GLN A 126 -30.42 -1.05 7.02
C GLN A 126 -31.00 -0.26 8.19
N HIS A 127 -30.11 0.27 9.04
CA HIS A 127 -30.47 1.20 10.11
C HIS A 127 -31.37 2.33 9.57
N PRO A 128 -32.36 2.80 10.35
CA PRO A 128 -33.21 3.91 9.94
C PRO A 128 -32.34 5.11 9.57
N GLN A 129 -32.50 5.57 8.31
CA GLN A 129 -31.88 6.77 7.80
C GLN A 129 -32.31 7.93 8.70
N HIS A 130 -31.37 8.53 9.43
CA HIS A 130 -31.62 9.80 10.10
C HIS A 130 -32.02 10.83 9.03
N PRO A 131 -33.08 11.63 9.25
CA PRO A 131 -33.45 12.68 8.31
C PRO A 131 -32.25 13.61 8.09
N HIS A 132 -31.93 13.87 6.83
CA HIS A 132 -30.97 14.89 6.48
C HIS A 132 -31.50 16.25 6.98
N ASP A 133 -30.88 16.79 8.03
CA ASP A 133 -31.04 18.20 8.36
C ASP A 133 -30.47 19.02 7.20
N SER A 134 -31.38 19.60 6.42
CA SER A 134 -31.08 20.54 5.36
C SER A 134 -30.33 21.73 5.96
N TYR A 135 -29.09 21.94 5.54
CA TYR A 135 -28.30 23.13 5.88
C TYR A 135 -29.14 24.39 5.67
N GLY A 136 -29.15 25.21 6.72
CA GLY A 136 -29.95 26.42 6.84
C GLY A 136 -29.74 27.41 5.69
N GLN A 137 -30.87 27.98 5.28
CA GLN A 137 -30.95 29.28 4.64
C GLN A 137 -30.30 30.32 5.55
N ASP A 138 -29.35 31.10 5.02
CA ASP A 138 -28.91 32.46 5.42
C ASP A 138 -27.53 32.70 4.77
N GLY A 139 -27.27 33.59 3.81
CA GLY A 139 -28.05 34.58 3.06
C GLY A 139 -27.21 35.05 1.84
N PRO A 140 -27.76 35.89 0.95
CA PRO A 140 -26.97 36.51 -0.12
C PRO A 140 -26.26 37.76 0.43
N ASP A 141 -25.00 37.99 0.07
CA ASP A 141 -24.53 39.29 -0.44
C ASP A 141 -23.00 39.40 -0.54
N SER A 142 -22.58 39.89 -1.71
CA SER A 142 -21.30 40.57 -2.02
C SER A 142 -20.04 39.73 -2.30
N TYR A 143 -19.93 39.25 -3.54
CA TYR A 143 -18.63 39.20 -4.23
C TYR A 143 -18.80 39.63 -5.69
N GLY A 144 -18.19 40.76 -6.05
CA GLY A 144 -17.96 41.14 -7.45
C GLY A 144 -18.58 42.47 -7.90
N GLN A 145 -17.87 43.58 -7.69
CA GLN A 145 -17.89 44.73 -8.62
C GLN A 145 -16.69 45.65 -8.37
N ASP A 146 -15.51 45.21 -8.80
CA ASP A 146 -14.36 46.11 -8.95
C ASP A 146 -14.46 46.74 -10.34
N GLY A 147 -14.93 47.98 -10.37
CA GLY A 147 -15.14 48.76 -11.58
C GLY A 147 -13.83 49.16 -12.25
N ASN A 148 -13.63 48.72 -13.49
CA ASN A 148 -12.69 49.34 -14.42
C ASN A 148 -13.44 50.44 -15.20
N GLY A 149 -13.38 51.67 -14.67
CA GLY A 149 -13.88 52.88 -15.34
C GLY A 149 -12.87 53.40 -16.35
N GLY A 150 -13.19 53.29 -17.64
CA GLY A 150 -12.49 53.97 -18.71
C GLY A 150 -13.16 55.29 -19.09
N GLN A 151 -12.31 56.28 -19.40
CA GLN A 151 -12.51 57.48 -20.23
C GLN A 151 -12.85 58.82 -19.52
N ALA A 152 -11.84 59.67 -19.45
CA ALA A 152 -11.84 61.01 -20.06
C ALA A 152 -10.47 61.25 -20.70
#